data_AF-A0A813ZGL2-F1
#
_entry.id   AF-A0A813ZGL2-F1
#
_cell.length_a   1.000
_cell.length_b   1.000
_cell.length_c   1.000
_cell.angle_alpha   90.00
_cell.angle_beta   90.00
_cell.angle_gamma   90.00
#
_symmetry.space_group_name_H-M   'P 1'
#
loop_
_entity.id
_entity.type
_entity.pdbx_description
1 polymer ?
#
loop_
_entity_poly.entity_id
_entity_poly.type
_entity_poly.pdbx_seq_one_letter_code
_entity_poly.pdbx_strand_id
1 'polypeptide(L)'
;MTNQSSKLSELDAHDRELIALSTAKNNLETFIYDIRDKLEHDSKYKKASTSHEQTKINEKLTEIDTWLGDEGFNADVKTLKSKLDELKTITKSLKTRVREVDLRPIKLQELKDALNQTEQFLYATRTLFLRKDLEDDKPISEIEIKHLDKMIKDTYLWRDQVLQDFSKLTPTDTPKYLSTDIDEKMNALKRETNYLLTKAQRFVPKPKTTTTTTPKIPINNETKTDNNSSNSDTTPTADYNKDL
;
A
#
# COMPACT_ATOMS: atom_id res chain seq x y z
N MET A 1 32.94 39.59 7.59
CA MET A 1 31.55 39.29 7.18
C MET A 1 30.82 38.30 8.10
N THR A 2 31.48 37.74 9.13
CA THR A 2 30.94 36.63 9.94
C THR A 2 29.91 37.05 11.00
N ASN A 3 30.00 38.28 11.53
CA ASN A 3 29.16 38.72 12.66
C ASN A 3 27.69 38.96 12.26
N GLN A 4 27.44 39.57 11.10
CA GLN A 4 26.07 39.78 10.59
C GLN A 4 25.36 38.47 10.26
N SER A 5 26.06 37.52 9.65
CA SER A 5 25.50 36.19 9.37
C SER A 5 25.19 35.40 10.64
N SER A 6 26.06 35.50 11.66
CA SER A 6 25.82 34.88 12.97
C SER A 6 24.58 35.47 13.65
N LYS A 7 24.48 36.81 13.66
CA LYS A 7 23.33 37.51 14.24
C LYS A 7 22.01 37.15 13.55
N LEU A 8 22.03 37.04 12.22
CA LEU A 8 20.85 36.62 11.46
C LEU A 8 20.45 35.19 11.82
N SER A 9 21.42 34.26 11.90
CA SER A 9 21.15 32.88 12.30
C SER A 9 20.60 32.74 13.72
N GLU A 10 21.03 33.58 14.66
CA GLU A 10 20.49 33.62 16.02
C GLU A 10 19.04 34.11 16.05
N LEU A 11 18.75 35.18 15.29
CA LEU A 11 17.38 35.70 15.16
C LEU A 11 16.47 34.66 14.53
N ASP A 12 16.91 34.01 13.44
CA ASP A 12 16.16 32.94 12.80
C ASP A 12 15.91 31.75 13.75
N ALA A 13 16.86 31.44 14.63
CA ALA A 13 16.70 30.38 15.62
C ALA A 13 15.64 30.74 16.67
N HIS A 14 15.71 31.96 17.19
CA HIS A 14 14.73 32.47 18.15
C HIS A 14 13.32 32.52 17.54
N ASP A 15 13.18 33.01 16.30
CA ASP A 15 11.89 33.04 15.61
C ASP A 15 11.32 31.63 15.41
N ARG A 16 12.16 30.65 15.06
CA ARG A 16 11.74 29.24 14.97
C ARG A 16 11.26 28.71 16.32
N GLU A 17 11.91 29.06 17.42
CA GLU A 17 11.50 28.64 18.76
C GLU A 17 10.14 29.23 19.15
N LEU A 18 9.93 30.53 18.88
CA LEU A 18 8.64 31.18 19.11
C LEU A 18 7.51 30.55 18.28
N ILE A 19 7.77 30.30 16.99
CA ILE A 19 6.79 29.64 16.11
C ILE A 19 6.49 28.22 16.62
N ALA A 20 7.51 27.47 17.03
CA ALA A 20 7.34 26.12 17.56
C ALA A 20 6.51 26.12 18.87
N LEU A 21 6.75 27.09 19.74
CA LEU A 21 6.00 27.26 20.99
C LEU A 21 4.53 27.60 20.73
N SER A 22 4.27 28.61 19.90
CA SER A 22 2.91 29.00 19.52
C SER A 22 2.17 27.83 18.85
N THR A 23 2.85 27.11 17.95
CA THR A 23 2.28 25.93 17.28
C THR A 23 1.95 24.81 18.28
N ALA A 24 2.85 24.52 19.23
CA ALA A 24 2.63 23.50 20.23
C ALA A 24 1.44 23.83 21.14
N LYS A 25 1.33 25.10 21.56
CA LYS A 25 0.21 25.61 22.36
C LYS A 25 -1.11 25.51 21.59
N ASN A 26 -1.16 26.04 20.37
CA ASN A 26 -2.36 25.99 19.53
C ASN A 26 -2.82 24.56 19.25
N ASN A 27 -1.88 23.63 19.02
CA ASN A 27 -2.21 22.22 18.82
C ASN A 27 -2.84 21.59 20.07
N LEU A 28 -2.34 21.94 21.26
CA LEU A 28 -2.90 21.45 22.52
C LEU A 28 -4.32 22.01 22.75
N GLU A 29 -4.50 23.33 22.62
CA GLU A 29 -5.81 23.99 22.76
C GLU A 29 -6.82 23.42 21.77
N THR A 30 -6.45 23.36 20.50
CA THR A 30 -7.31 22.82 19.44
C THR A 30 -7.70 21.37 19.74
N PHE A 31 -6.75 20.55 20.23
CA PHE A 31 -7.06 19.17 20.60
C PHE A 31 -8.05 19.08 21.76
N ILE A 32 -7.92 19.95 22.77
CA ILE A 32 -8.82 19.97 23.91
C ILE A 32 -10.25 20.30 23.46
N TYR A 33 -10.41 21.38 22.69
CA TYR A 33 -11.72 21.78 22.18
C TYR A 33 -12.32 20.75 21.22
N ASP A 34 -11.52 20.19 20.30
CA ASP A 34 -11.96 19.18 19.34
C ASP A 34 -12.52 17.92 20.02
N ILE A 35 -11.82 17.39 21.03
CA ILE A 35 -12.28 16.20 21.74
C ILE A 35 -13.51 16.51 22.60
N ARG A 36 -13.54 17.66 23.29
CA ARG A 36 -14.69 18.07 24.09
C ARG A 36 -15.95 18.20 23.23
N ASP A 37 -15.84 18.90 22.09
CA ASP A 37 -16.92 19.05 21.12
C ASP A 37 -17.40 17.70 20.57
N LYS A 38 -16.47 16.80 20.19
CA LYS A 38 -16.81 15.46 19.71
C LYS A 38 -17.54 14.62 20.77
N LEU A 39 -17.10 14.65 22.02
CA LEU A 39 -17.79 13.93 23.10
C LEU A 39 -19.20 14.49 23.35
N GLU A 40 -19.38 15.80 23.23
CA GLU A 40 -20.64 16.49 23.50
C GLU A 40 -21.64 16.47 22.34
N HIS A 41 -21.18 16.48 21.09
CA HIS A 41 -22.04 16.68 19.93
C HIS A 41 -21.99 15.53 18.92
N ASP A 42 -20.89 14.76 18.83
CA ASP A 42 -20.78 13.67 17.86
C ASP A 42 -21.40 12.37 18.39
N SER A 43 -22.49 11.94 17.74
CA SER A 43 -23.19 10.69 18.06
C SER A 43 -22.28 9.46 18.00
N LYS A 44 -21.25 9.46 17.13
CA LYS A 44 -20.32 8.33 17.01
C LYS A 44 -19.44 8.22 18.25
N TYR A 45 -18.93 9.34 18.75
CA TYR A 45 -18.12 9.36 19.97
C TYR A 45 -18.96 8.99 21.19
N LYS A 46 -20.21 9.47 21.28
CA LYS A 46 -21.14 9.09 22.36
C LYS A 46 -21.46 7.60 22.37
N LYS A 47 -21.69 6.99 21.20
CA LYS A 47 -21.98 5.55 21.08
C LYS A 47 -20.74 4.69 21.34
N ALA A 48 -19.57 5.16 20.93
CA ALA A 48 -18.32 4.42 21.04
C ALA A 48 -17.64 4.52 22.41
N SER A 49 -18.16 5.34 23.33
CA SER A 49 -17.58 5.54 24.66
C SER A 49 -18.52 5.09 25.77
N THR A 50 -17.94 4.67 26.89
CA THR A 50 -18.70 4.41 28.13
C THR A 50 -18.82 5.68 28.95
N SER A 51 -19.82 5.78 29.83
CA SER A 51 -19.96 6.93 30.74
C SER A 51 -18.70 7.17 31.58
N HIS A 52 -18.10 6.11 32.12
CA HIS A 52 -16.86 6.19 32.88
C HIS A 52 -15.69 6.74 32.05
N GLU A 53 -15.56 6.30 30.79
CA GLU A 53 -14.51 6.76 29.88
C GLU A 53 -14.70 8.23 29.49
N GLN A 54 -15.94 8.67 29.24
CA GLN A 54 -16.26 10.07 28.95
C GLN A 54 -15.88 10.96 30.13
N THR A 55 -16.27 10.58 31.36
CA THR A 55 -15.92 11.33 32.56
C THR A 55 -14.41 11.44 32.72
N LYS A 56 -13.68 10.33 32.60
CA LYS A 56 -12.21 10.32 32.72
C LYS A 56 -11.53 11.21 31.67
N ILE A 57 -12.00 11.18 30.42
CA ILE A 57 -11.46 12.06 29.37
C ILE A 57 -11.76 13.53 29.69
N ASN A 58 -13.00 13.86 30.07
CA ASN A 58 -13.39 15.23 30.38
C ASN A 58 -12.68 15.82 31.60
N GLU A 59 -12.49 15.01 32.65
CA GLU A 59 -11.67 15.39 33.81
C GLU A 59 -10.25 15.75 33.38
N LYS A 60 -9.64 14.89 32.55
CA LYS A 60 -8.26 15.12 32.10
C LYS A 60 -8.13 16.30 31.14
N LEU A 61 -9.11 16.50 30.26
CA LEU A 61 -9.19 17.68 29.40
C LEU A 61 -9.25 18.95 30.25
N THR A 62 -10.10 18.97 31.28
CA THR A 62 -10.26 20.13 32.17
C THR A 62 -9.01 20.39 33.01
N GLU A 63 -8.35 19.35 33.52
CA GLU A 63 -7.07 19.44 34.22
C GLU A 63 -6.01 20.12 33.34
N ILE A 64 -5.85 19.68 32.08
CA ILE A 64 -4.84 20.21 31.18
C ILE A 64 -5.21 21.61 30.66
N ASP A 65 -6.49 21.88 30.44
CA ASP A 65 -7.02 23.21 30.06
C ASP A 65 -6.75 24.25 31.16
N THR A 66 -6.99 23.87 32.42
CA THR A 66 -6.70 24.71 33.60
C THR A 66 -5.20 24.94 33.74
N TRP A 67 -4.40 23.87 33.65
CA TRP A 67 -2.95 23.97 33.65
C TRP A 67 -2.43 24.89 32.54
N LEU A 68 -3.03 24.85 31.35
CA LEU A 68 -2.63 25.67 30.21
C LEU A 68 -2.90 27.16 30.43
N GLY A 69 -3.97 27.49 31.16
CA GLY A 69 -4.30 28.86 31.56
C GLY A 69 -3.37 29.42 32.63
N ASP A 70 -2.90 28.58 33.56
CA ASP A 70 -2.07 28.99 34.69
C ASP A 70 -0.56 28.80 34.41
N GLU A 71 -0.03 27.61 34.69
CA GLU A 71 1.40 27.27 34.58
C GLU A 71 1.88 27.13 33.12
N GLY A 72 0.96 26.78 32.22
CA GLY A 72 1.23 26.49 30.82
C GLY A 72 1.60 27.71 29.98
N PHE A 73 1.40 28.93 30.49
CA PHE A 73 1.81 30.16 29.81
C PHE A 73 3.33 30.23 29.58
N ASN A 74 4.13 29.74 30.54
CA ASN A 74 5.59 29.74 30.47
C ASN A 74 6.18 28.35 30.16
N ALA A 75 5.34 27.38 29.79
CA ALA A 75 5.81 26.02 29.52
C ALA A 75 6.63 25.95 28.23
N ASP A 76 7.65 25.10 28.21
CA ASP A 76 8.45 24.85 27.02
C ASP A 76 7.74 23.92 26.01
N VAL A 77 8.21 23.91 24.77
CA VAL A 77 7.66 23.10 23.67
C VAL A 77 7.55 21.62 24.01
N LYS A 78 8.52 21.05 24.74
CA LYS A 78 8.54 19.63 25.09
C LYS A 78 7.44 19.31 26.08
N THR A 79 7.25 20.17 27.08
CA THR A 79 6.18 20.02 28.08
C THR A 79 4.79 20.08 27.43
N LEU A 80 4.55 21.07 26.54
CA LEU A 80 3.30 21.17 25.79
C LEU A 80 3.01 19.92 24.94
N LYS A 81 4.03 19.42 24.22
CA LYS A 81 3.91 18.17 23.44
C LYS A 81 3.63 16.96 24.32
N SER A 82 4.27 16.87 25.49
CA SER A 82 4.05 15.78 26.45
C SER A 82 2.60 15.76 26.94
N LYS A 83 2.03 16.91 27.30
CA LYS A 83 0.62 17.02 27.71
C LYS A 83 -0.35 16.65 26.58
N LEU A 84 -0.03 17.05 25.35
CA LEU A 84 -0.79 16.64 24.17
C LEU A 84 -0.74 15.12 23.96
N ASP A 85 0.42 14.50 24.12
CA ASP A 85 0.57 13.05 23.93
C ASP A 85 -0.11 12.23 25.04
N GLU A 86 -0.18 12.76 26.26
CA GLU A 86 -1.01 12.22 27.35
C GLU A 86 -2.49 12.18 26.95
N LEU A 87 -3.03 13.29 26.45
CA LEU A 87 -4.42 13.36 25.96
C LEU A 87 -4.66 12.43 24.76
N LYS A 88 -3.74 12.37 23.81
CA LYS A 88 -3.83 11.44 22.67
C LYS A 88 -3.85 9.99 23.13
N THR A 89 -3.08 9.64 24.15
CA THR A 89 -3.00 8.25 24.66
C THR A 89 -4.33 7.82 25.25
N ILE A 90 -4.94 8.66 26.07
CA ILE A 90 -6.23 8.37 26.73
C ILE A 90 -7.38 8.30 25.70
N THR A 91 -7.33 9.16 24.68
CA THR A 91 -8.38 9.21 23.63
C THR A 91 -8.15 8.21 22.48
N LYS A 92 -7.00 7.53 22.42
CA LYS A 92 -6.61 6.67 21.29
C LYS A 92 -7.61 5.56 21.03
N SER A 93 -8.03 4.83 22.07
CA SER A 93 -9.00 3.73 21.96
C SER A 93 -10.34 4.21 21.38
N LEU A 94 -10.83 5.35 21.85
CA LEU A 94 -12.08 5.96 21.41
C LEU A 94 -12.00 6.42 19.95
N LYS A 95 -10.96 7.18 19.60
CA LYS A 95 -10.76 7.64 18.22
C LYS A 95 -10.62 6.47 17.24
N THR A 96 -9.91 5.42 17.64
CA THR A 96 -9.81 4.19 16.85
C THR A 96 -11.18 3.56 16.64
N ARG A 97 -11.96 3.31 17.70
CA ARG A 97 -13.31 2.73 17.58
C ARG A 97 -14.20 3.53 16.62
N VAL A 98 -14.24 4.86 16.76
CA VAL A 98 -15.02 5.73 15.87
C VAL A 98 -14.55 5.61 14.42
N ARG A 99 -13.23 5.69 14.18
CA ARG A 99 -12.65 5.56 12.84
C ARG A 99 -12.95 4.20 12.21
N GLU A 100 -12.86 3.12 12.97
CA GLU A 100 -13.13 1.76 12.48
C GLU A 100 -14.60 1.54 12.11
N VAL A 101 -15.56 2.23 12.75
CA VAL A 101 -16.97 2.15 12.35
C VAL A 101 -17.17 2.61 10.90
N ASP A 102 -16.50 3.69 10.50
CA ASP A 102 -16.61 4.24 9.14
C ASP A 102 -15.77 3.46 8.13
N LEU A 103 -14.57 3.03 8.51
CA LEU A 103 -13.64 2.39 7.57
C LEU A 103 -13.94 0.92 7.29
N ARG A 104 -14.43 0.16 8.28
CA ARG A 104 -14.71 -1.27 8.12
C ARG A 104 -15.57 -1.60 6.91
N PRO A 105 -16.75 -0.96 6.68
CA PRO A 105 -17.56 -1.29 5.50
C PRO A 105 -16.85 -1.00 4.18
N ILE A 106 -16.07 0.09 4.13
CA ILE A 106 -15.27 0.45 2.94
C ILE A 106 -14.21 -0.61 2.68
N LYS A 107 -13.44 -0.99 3.71
CA LYS A 107 -12.38 -2.00 3.58
C LYS A 107 -12.88 -3.39 3.26
N LEU A 108 -14.03 -3.78 3.82
CA LEU A 108 -14.67 -5.06 3.47
C LEU A 108 -15.14 -5.08 2.02
N GLN A 109 -15.63 -3.94 1.50
CA GLN A 109 -16.00 -3.82 0.09
C GLN A 109 -14.76 -3.88 -0.81
N GLU A 110 -13.69 -3.15 -0.49
CA GLU A 110 -12.42 -3.21 -1.24
C GLU A 110 -11.82 -4.62 -1.26
N LEU A 111 -11.87 -5.34 -0.13
CA LEU A 111 -11.43 -6.74 -0.06
C LEU A 111 -12.29 -7.65 -0.95
N LYS A 112 -13.62 -7.45 -0.96
CA LYS A 112 -14.54 -8.20 -1.82
C LYS A 112 -14.22 -7.97 -3.30
N ASP A 113 -13.96 -6.73 -3.68
CA ASP A 113 -13.61 -6.39 -5.07
C ASP A 113 -12.27 -7.00 -5.47
N ALA A 114 -11.28 -6.97 -4.57
CA ALA A 114 -9.99 -7.64 -4.79
C ALA A 114 -10.12 -9.16 -4.94
N LEU A 115 -10.97 -9.81 -4.14
CA LEU A 115 -11.28 -11.23 -4.26
C LEU A 115 -11.90 -11.56 -5.61
N ASN A 116 -12.91 -10.81 -6.04
CA ASN A 116 -13.56 -11.00 -7.32
C ASN A 116 -12.59 -10.83 -8.50
N GLN A 117 -11.75 -9.78 -8.48
CA GLN A 117 -10.71 -9.57 -9.50
C GLN A 117 -9.72 -10.75 -9.55
N THR A 118 -9.32 -11.25 -8.39
CA THR A 118 -8.39 -12.37 -8.28
C THR A 118 -9.01 -13.67 -8.78
N GLU A 119 -10.28 -13.92 -8.49
CA GLU A 119 -11.03 -15.07 -9.01
C GLU A 119 -11.20 -15.02 -10.52
N GLN A 120 -11.52 -13.84 -11.07
CA GLN A 120 -11.62 -13.64 -12.51
C GLN A 120 -10.28 -13.90 -13.19
N PHE A 121 -9.18 -13.40 -12.62
CA PHE A 121 -7.83 -13.70 -13.09
C PHE A 121 -7.53 -15.19 -13.04
N LEU A 122 -7.86 -15.87 -11.94
CA LEU A 122 -7.66 -17.30 -11.77
C LEU A 122 -8.45 -18.12 -12.81
N TYR A 123 -9.71 -17.76 -13.05
CA TYR A 123 -10.57 -18.38 -14.06
C TYR A 123 -10.03 -18.19 -15.47
N ALA A 124 -9.68 -16.95 -15.84
CA ALA A 124 -9.07 -16.64 -17.13
C ALA A 124 -7.77 -17.42 -17.32
N THR A 125 -6.93 -17.48 -16.28
CA THR A 125 -5.64 -18.17 -16.33
C THR A 125 -5.80 -19.68 -16.53
N ARG A 126 -6.76 -20.30 -15.83
CA ARG A 126 -7.12 -21.72 -16.03
C ARG A 126 -7.63 -21.99 -17.45
N THR A 127 -8.44 -21.09 -17.98
CA THR A 127 -9.06 -21.25 -19.30
C THR A 127 -8.05 -21.04 -20.44
N LEU A 128 -7.15 -20.07 -20.32
CA LEU A 128 -6.22 -19.68 -21.38
C LEU A 128 -4.91 -20.47 -21.35
N PHE A 129 -4.36 -20.78 -20.17
CA PHE A 129 -2.98 -21.25 -20.04
C PHE A 129 -2.83 -22.68 -19.51
N LEU A 130 -3.92 -23.30 -19.03
CA LEU A 130 -3.92 -24.68 -18.54
C LEU A 130 -4.65 -25.64 -19.48
N ARG A 131 -4.79 -25.30 -20.75
CA ARG A 131 -5.36 -26.22 -21.74
C ARG A 131 -4.40 -27.39 -22.02
N LYS A 132 -4.97 -28.58 -22.25
CA LYS A 132 -4.21 -29.83 -22.46
C LYS A 132 -3.35 -29.83 -23.72
N ASP A 133 -3.64 -28.97 -24.70
CA ASP A 133 -2.92 -28.82 -25.96
C ASP A 133 -1.60 -28.03 -25.85
N LEU A 134 -1.30 -27.45 -24.68
CA LEU A 134 -0.12 -26.64 -24.39
C LEU A 134 0.76 -27.35 -23.34
N GLU A 135 1.46 -28.42 -23.70
CA GLU A 135 2.23 -29.18 -22.70
C GLU A 135 3.53 -28.47 -22.25
N ASP A 136 4.22 -27.76 -23.13
CA ASP A 136 5.61 -27.31 -22.86
C ASP A 136 5.83 -25.80 -22.68
N ASP A 137 4.81 -24.95 -22.88
CA ASP A 137 4.99 -23.49 -22.91
C ASP A 137 3.86 -22.74 -22.17
N LYS A 138 3.78 -22.97 -20.85
CA LYS A 138 2.80 -22.31 -19.96
C LYS A 138 3.43 -21.11 -19.25
N PRO A 139 2.82 -19.90 -19.30
CA PRO A 139 3.33 -18.73 -18.58
C PRO A 139 3.26 -18.86 -17.06
N ILE A 140 2.30 -19.62 -16.55
CA ILE A 140 2.04 -19.80 -15.13
C ILE A 140 1.94 -21.30 -14.83
N SER A 141 2.61 -21.75 -13.77
CA SER A 141 2.60 -23.15 -13.36
C SER A 141 1.32 -23.53 -12.62
N GLU A 142 0.99 -24.82 -12.63
CA GLU A 142 -0.16 -25.32 -11.88
C GLU A 142 0.00 -25.16 -10.35
N ILE A 143 1.24 -25.16 -9.86
CA ILE A 143 1.55 -24.94 -8.44
C ILE A 143 1.22 -23.50 -8.03
N GLU A 144 1.59 -22.52 -8.86
CA GLU A 144 1.25 -21.10 -8.65
C GLU A 144 -0.27 -20.88 -8.66
N ILE A 145 -1.00 -21.55 -9.55
CA ILE A 145 -2.46 -21.51 -9.61
C ILE A 145 -3.11 -22.16 -8.38
N LYS A 146 -2.58 -23.29 -7.92
CA LYS A 146 -3.04 -23.93 -6.67
C LYS A 146 -2.72 -23.06 -5.45
N HIS A 147 -1.60 -22.35 -5.46
CA HIS A 147 -1.23 -21.41 -4.40
C HIS A 147 -2.22 -20.24 -4.35
N LEU A 148 -2.49 -19.59 -5.48
CA LEU A 148 -3.45 -18.48 -5.56
C LEU A 148 -4.87 -18.94 -5.15
N ASP A 149 -5.32 -20.10 -5.62
CA ASP A 149 -6.61 -20.70 -5.22
C ASP A 149 -6.71 -20.94 -3.71
N LYS A 150 -5.62 -21.44 -3.10
CA LYS A 150 -5.55 -21.58 -1.64
C LYS A 150 -5.61 -20.23 -0.93
N MET A 151 -4.88 -19.22 -1.42
CA MET A 151 -4.91 -17.87 -0.84
C MET A 151 -6.32 -17.26 -0.87
N ILE A 152 -7.05 -17.43 -1.97
CA ILE A 152 -8.45 -16.98 -2.08
C ILE A 152 -9.31 -17.66 -1.02
N LYS A 153 -9.24 -19.00 -0.90
CA LYS A 153 -10.00 -19.78 0.09
C LYS A 153 -9.67 -19.35 1.53
N ASP A 154 -8.39 -19.26 1.86
CA ASP A 154 -7.94 -18.83 3.18
C ASP A 154 -8.42 -17.40 3.50
N THR A 155 -8.47 -16.52 2.49
CA THR A 155 -8.97 -15.15 2.64
C THR A 155 -10.48 -15.10 2.87
N TYR A 156 -11.27 -15.95 2.20
CA TYR A 156 -12.70 -16.08 2.48
C TYR A 156 -12.97 -16.59 3.89
N LEU A 157 -12.29 -17.66 4.30
CA LEU A 157 -12.43 -18.21 5.66
C LEU A 157 -12.08 -17.16 6.72
N TRP A 158 -10.98 -16.43 6.50
CA TRP A 158 -10.58 -15.35 7.40
C TRP A 158 -11.61 -14.22 7.42
N ARG A 159 -12.09 -13.75 6.26
CA ARG A 159 -13.12 -12.71 6.17
C ARG A 159 -14.40 -13.13 6.90
N ASP A 160 -14.83 -14.37 6.76
CA ASP A 160 -16.05 -14.86 7.39
C ASP A 160 -15.90 -14.92 8.92
N GLN A 161 -14.72 -15.30 9.41
CA GLN A 161 -14.39 -15.20 10.84
C GLN A 161 -14.40 -13.74 11.32
N VAL A 162 -13.83 -12.81 10.55
CA VAL A 162 -13.81 -11.38 10.87
C VAL A 162 -15.23 -10.82 10.93
N LEU A 163 -16.10 -11.16 9.97
CA LEU A 163 -17.50 -10.76 9.96
C LEU A 163 -18.26 -11.33 11.17
N GLN A 164 -17.98 -12.57 11.54
CA GLN A 164 -18.55 -13.18 12.74
C GLN A 164 -18.09 -12.45 14.01
N ASP A 165 -16.82 -12.11 14.13
CA ASP A 165 -16.28 -11.37 15.26
C ASP A 165 -16.90 -9.96 15.31
N PHE A 166 -17.09 -9.29 14.16
CA PHE A 166 -17.76 -7.99 14.09
C PHE A 166 -19.24 -8.02 14.47
N SER A 167 -19.96 -9.10 14.15
CA SER A 167 -21.37 -9.26 14.54
C SER A 167 -21.58 -9.33 16.06
N LYS A 168 -20.53 -9.68 16.80
CA LYS A 168 -20.54 -9.81 18.27
C LYS A 168 -20.07 -8.56 18.99
N LEU A 169 -19.49 -7.59 18.28
CA LEU A 169 -18.94 -6.38 18.89
C LEU A 169 -20.04 -5.43 19.32
N THR A 170 -19.92 -4.93 20.55
CA THR A 170 -20.67 -3.74 20.95
C THR A 170 -19.93 -2.47 20.47
N PRO A 171 -20.62 -1.32 20.33
CA PRO A 171 -19.99 -0.07 19.93
C PRO A 171 -18.81 0.38 20.82
N THR A 172 -18.79 -0.06 22.07
CA THR A 172 -17.77 0.29 23.06
C THR A 172 -16.59 -0.68 23.08
N ASP A 173 -16.71 -1.86 22.47
CA ASP A 173 -15.64 -2.85 22.49
C ASP A 173 -14.51 -2.45 21.54
N THR A 174 -13.28 -2.77 21.95
CA THR A 174 -12.13 -2.62 21.04
C THR A 174 -12.18 -3.76 20.02
N PRO A 175 -12.22 -3.46 18.71
CA PRO A 175 -12.30 -4.50 17.70
C PRO A 175 -11.01 -5.32 17.68
N LYS A 176 -11.15 -6.65 17.59
CA LYS A 176 -10.02 -7.57 17.45
C LYS A 176 -9.25 -7.38 16.14
N TYR A 177 -9.96 -7.05 15.07
CA TYR A 177 -9.40 -6.76 13.76
C TYR A 177 -9.68 -5.30 13.38
N LEU A 178 -8.66 -4.62 12.89
CA LEU A 178 -8.74 -3.26 12.38
C LEU A 178 -8.82 -3.26 10.85
N SER A 179 -9.22 -2.12 10.30
CA SER A 179 -9.14 -1.82 8.87
C SER A 179 -7.75 -2.08 8.28
N THR A 180 -6.67 -1.87 9.05
CA THR A 180 -5.30 -2.17 8.64
C THR A 180 -5.08 -3.67 8.39
N ASP A 181 -5.68 -4.55 9.19
CA ASP A 181 -5.54 -6.00 9.01
C ASP A 181 -6.24 -6.47 7.73
N ILE A 182 -7.38 -5.84 7.41
CA ILE A 182 -8.10 -6.06 6.14
C ILE A 182 -7.24 -5.61 4.96
N ASP A 183 -6.61 -4.43 5.06
CA ASP A 183 -5.71 -3.91 4.05
C ASP A 183 -4.50 -4.84 3.83
N GLU A 184 -3.89 -5.35 4.90
CA GLU A 184 -2.77 -6.29 4.80
C GLU A 184 -3.16 -7.58 4.08
N LYS A 185 -4.31 -8.17 4.42
CA LYS A 185 -4.83 -9.36 3.74
C LYS A 185 -5.16 -9.10 2.28
N MET A 186 -5.82 -7.98 1.99
CA MET A 186 -6.11 -7.56 0.61
C MET A 186 -4.82 -7.36 -0.20
N ASN A 187 -3.83 -6.67 0.36
CA ASN A 187 -2.58 -6.36 -0.33
C ASN A 187 -1.74 -7.61 -0.59
N ALA A 188 -1.77 -8.60 0.30
CA ALA A 188 -1.15 -9.90 0.06
C ALA A 188 -1.75 -10.59 -1.18
N LEU A 189 -3.09 -10.57 -1.31
CA LEU A 189 -3.78 -11.14 -2.47
C LEU A 189 -3.48 -10.38 -3.77
N LYS A 190 -3.53 -9.04 -3.72
CA LYS A 190 -3.21 -8.17 -4.86
C LYS A 190 -1.77 -8.37 -5.35
N ARG A 191 -0.81 -8.49 -4.42
CA ARG A 191 0.61 -8.69 -4.76
C ARG A 191 0.82 -10.00 -5.51
N GLU A 192 0.23 -11.10 -5.03
CA GLU A 192 0.34 -12.40 -5.70
C GLU A 192 -0.31 -12.37 -7.08
N THR A 193 -1.51 -11.79 -7.17
CA THR A 193 -2.23 -11.64 -8.44
C THR A 193 -1.43 -10.82 -9.45
N ASN A 194 -0.85 -9.70 -9.02
CA ASN A 194 -0.06 -8.84 -9.90
C ASN A 194 1.26 -9.50 -10.34
N TYR A 195 1.88 -10.28 -9.46
CA TYR A 195 3.06 -11.08 -9.80
C TYR A 195 2.74 -12.05 -10.95
N LEU A 196 1.67 -12.83 -10.82
CA LEU A 196 1.25 -13.78 -11.85
C LEU A 196 0.80 -13.10 -13.14
N LEU A 197 0.07 -11.98 -13.03
CA LEU A 197 -0.33 -11.18 -14.18
C LEU A 197 0.89 -10.67 -14.97
N THR A 198 1.87 -10.09 -14.27
CA THR A 198 3.10 -9.59 -14.88
C THR A 198 3.90 -10.73 -15.52
N LYS A 199 3.94 -11.89 -14.87
CA LYS A 199 4.59 -13.10 -15.40
C LYS A 199 3.93 -13.55 -16.70
N ALA A 200 2.60 -13.59 -16.76
CA ALA A 200 1.87 -13.93 -17.98
C ALA A 200 2.07 -12.91 -19.10
N GLN A 201 2.07 -11.62 -18.80
CA GLN A 201 2.27 -10.56 -19.78
C GLN A 201 3.68 -10.57 -20.41
N ARG A 202 4.70 -10.96 -19.64
CA ARG A 202 6.10 -11.01 -20.10
C ARG A 202 6.47 -12.32 -20.78
N PHE A 203 5.57 -13.29 -20.82
CA PHE A 203 5.85 -14.59 -21.39
C PHE A 203 5.94 -14.51 -22.92
N VAL A 204 7.02 -15.06 -23.48
CA VAL A 204 7.25 -15.17 -24.92
C VAL A 204 7.41 -16.65 -25.26
N PRO A 205 6.53 -17.23 -26.11
CA PRO A 205 6.63 -18.65 -26.47
C PRO A 205 7.95 -18.95 -27.20
N LYS A 206 8.53 -20.12 -26.95
CA LYS A 206 9.72 -20.57 -27.69
C LYS A 206 9.37 -20.87 -29.14
N PRO A 207 10.20 -20.46 -30.12
CA PRO A 207 9.96 -20.78 -31.52
C PRO A 207 9.98 -22.31 -31.72
N LYS A 208 8.96 -22.86 -32.39
CA LYS A 208 8.85 -24.28 -32.69
C LYS A 208 9.94 -24.68 -33.70
N THR A 209 10.90 -25.50 -33.28
CA THR A 209 11.91 -26.07 -34.19
C THR A 209 11.22 -27.00 -35.18
N THR A 210 11.14 -26.60 -36.45
CA THR A 210 10.69 -27.48 -37.54
C THR A 210 11.87 -28.36 -37.93
N THR A 211 11.88 -29.61 -37.46
CA THR A 211 12.83 -30.62 -37.94
C THR A 211 12.42 -31.04 -39.36
N THR A 212 12.94 -30.34 -40.37
CA THR A 212 12.97 -30.86 -41.74
C THR A 212 14.08 -31.91 -41.80
N THR A 213 13.68 -33.17 -41.89
CA THR A 213 14.56 -34.31 -42.20
C THR A 213 15.11 -34.15 -43.61
N THR A 214 16.41 -33.87 -43.74
CA THR A 214 17.17 -34.12 -44.98
C THR A 214 18.12 -35.32 -44.77
N PRO A 215 18.22 -36.26 -45.72
CA PRO A 215 19.03 -37.47 -45.56
C PRO A 215 20.54 -37.19 -45.64
N LYS A 216 21.32 -37.93 -44.85
CA LYS A 216 22.80 -37.97 -44.84
C LYS A 216 23.39 -38.47 -46.17
N ILE A 217 24.41 -37.78 -46.69
CA ILE A 217 25.50 -38.34 -47.51
C ILE A 217 26.83 -37.77 -46.97
N PRO A 218 27.93 -38.56 -46.91
CA PRO A 218 29.02 -38.37 -45.94
C PRO A 218 30.14 -37.42 -46.40
N ILE A 219 30.84 -36.88 -45.40
CA ILE A 219 32.04 -36.04 -45.49
C ILE A 219 33.22 -36.88 -45.96
N ASN A 220 34.01 -36.36 -46.92
CA ASN A 220 35.45 -36.56 -46.91
C ASN A 220 36.17 -35.24 -47.15
N ASN A 221 37.12 -34.93 -46.27
CA ASN A 221 37.96 -33.75 -46.27
C ASN A 221 39.05 -33.86 -47.33
N GLU A 222 39.48 -32.75 -47.92
CA GLU A 222 40.91 -32.40 -47.97
C GLU A 222 41.13 -30.94 -48.37
N THR A 223 42.00 -30.32 -47.59
CA THR A 223 42.56 -28.97 -47.67
C THR A 223 43.43 -28.81 -48.91
N LYS A 224 43.36 -27.68 -49.63
CA LYS A 224 44.57 -26.99 -50.13
C LYS A 224 44.29 -25.57 -50.65
N THR A 225 45.37 -24.82 -50.51
CA THR A 225 45.63 -23.39 -50.54
C THR A 225 45.62 -22.72 -51.93
N ASP A 226 45.56 -21.39 -51.84
CA ASP A 226 46.26 -20.38 -52.64
C ASP A 226 45.57 -19.66 -53.83
N ASN A 227 45.45 -18.34 -53.59
CA ASN A 227 45.91 -17.21 -54.39
C ASN A 227 45.14 -16.72 -55.63
N ASN A 228 44.41 -15.63 -55.35
CA ASN A 228 44.74 -14.25 -55.75
C ASN A 228 44.17 -13.68 -57.08
N SER A 229 43.71 -12.44 -56.90
CA SER A 229 43.72 -11.29 -57.81
C SER A 229 42.48 -10.93 -58.65
N SER A 230 41.84 -9.86 -58.16
CA SER A 230 41.68 -8.56 -58.84
C SER A 230 40.36 -8.23 -59.55
N ASN A 231 39.65 -7.30 -58.89
CA ASN A 231 39.01 -6.08 -59.39
C ASN A 231 38.26 -6.08 -60.73
N SER A 232 37.00 -5.63 -60.69
CA SER A 232 36.62 -4.35 -61.32
C SER A 232 35.24 -3.86 -60.89
N ASP A 233 35.17 -2.53 -60.76
CA ASP A 233 34.02 -1.67 -60.54
C ASP A 233 32.77 -2.00 -61.37
N THR A 234 31.58 -1.80 -60.80
CA THR A 234 30.67 -0.69 -61.18
C THR A 234 29.43 -0.63 -60.26
N THR A 235 29.25 0.50 -59.58
CA THR A 235 27.91 1.08 -59.32
C THR A 235 27.62 2.08 -60.48
N PRO A 236 26.45 2.74 -60.66
CA PRO A 236 25.29 2.92 -59.77
C PRO A 236 23.90 2.97 -60.50
N THR A 237 22.89 3.50 -59.79
CA THR A 237 21.60 4.07 -60.24
C THR A 237 20.39 3.11 -60.22
N ALA A 238 19.17 3.50 -59.84
CA ALA A 238 18.59 4.82 -59.64
C ALA A 238 17.47 4.80 -58.57
N ASP A 239 17.34 5.97 -57.96
CA ASP A 239 16.29 6.50 -57.11
C ASP A 239 14.94 6.65 -57.86
N TYR A 240 13.80 6.42 -57.20
CA TYR A 240 12.57 7.17 -57.48
C TYR A 240 11.61 7.20 -56.29
N ASN A 241 11.32 8.44 -55.89
CA ASN A 241 10.45 8.92 -54.82
C ASN A 241 8.94 8.79 -55.10
N LYS A 242 8.20 9.18 -54.05
CA LYS A 242 6.93 9.95 -53.99
C LYS A 242 5.68 9.15 -53.63
N ASP A 243 5.16 9.38 -52.40
CA ASP A 243 4.20 10.43 -51.98
C ASP A 243 2.81 9.77 -51.98
N LEU A 244 1.87 9.98 -51.06
CA LEU A 244 1.57 11.10 -50.19
C LEU A 244 0.73 10.57 -49.00
#